data_AF-A0A0W0WK36-F1
#
_entry.id   AF-A0A0W0WK36-F1
#
_cell.length_a   1.000
_cell.length_b   1.000
_cell.length_c   1.000
_cell.angle_alpha   90.00
_cell.angle_beta   90.00
_cell.angle_gamma   90.00
#
_symmetry.space_group_name_H-M   'P 1'
#
loop_
_entity.id
_entity.type
_entity.pdbx_description
1 polymer ?
#
loop_
_entity_poly.entity_id
_entity_poly.type
_entity_poly.pdbx_seq_one_letter_code
_entity_poly.pdbx_strand_id
1 'polypeptide(L)' 'MAKALKRAGIDNFRWHDLRHTWASWHVQNGTPLHELQQLGGWSNYEMVLRYAHLSSAHLRAAAERV' A
#
# COMPACT_ATOMS: atom_id res chain seq x y z
N MET A 1 -20.85 -2.41 -9.02
CA MET A 1 -19.45 -2.82 -9.27
C MET A 1 -19.26 -3.87 -10.34
N ALA A 2 -20.14 -4.88 -10.48
CA ALA A 2 -19.99 -5.93 -11.50
C ALA A 2 -19.73 -5.41 -12.93
N LYS A 3 -20.38 -4.32 -13.35
CA LYS A 3 -20.12 -3.68 -14.66
C LYS A 3 -18.72 -3.08 -14.77
N ALA A 4 -18.19 -2.49 -13.70
CA ALA A 4 -16.85 -1.92 -13.68
C ALA A 4 -15.78 -3.03 -13.69
N LEU A 5 -15.95 -4.05 -12.85
CA LEU A 5 -15.06 -5.22 -12.79
C LEU A 5 -15.05 -5.98 -14.14
N LYS A 6 -16.23 -6.21 -14.73
CA LYS A 6 -16.36 -6.84 -16.06
C LYS A 6 -15.67 -6.02 -17.16
N ARG A 7 -15.79 -4.68 -17.12
CA ARG A 7 -15.09 -3.80 -18.07
C ARG A 7 -13.58 -3.80 -17.86
N ALA A 8 -13.13 -3.93 -16.62
CA ALA A 8 -11.72 -4.00 -16.26
C ALA A 8 -11.11 -5.40 -16.45
N GLY A 9 -11.92 -6.43 -16.71
CA GLY A 9 -11.46 -7.82 -16.83
C GLY A 9 -10.94 -8.40 -15.51
N ILE A 10 -11.47 -7.94 -14.37
CA ILE A 10 -11.02 -8.38 -13.04
C ILE A 10 -12.02 -9.40 -12.48
N ASP A 11 -11.54 -10.61 -12.26
CA ASP A 11 -12.26 -11.69 -11.56
C ASP A 11 -11.79 -11.81 -10.10
N ASN A 12 -12.60 -12.45 -9.25
CA ASN A 12 -12.30 -12.72 -7.83
C ASN A 12 -11.90 -11.49 -6.98
N PHE A 13 -12.52 -10.33 -7.27
CA PHE A 13 -12.26 -9.09 -6.53
C PHE A 13 -12.93 -9.06 -5.15
N ARG A 14 -12.18 -8.62 -4.14
CA ARG A 14 -12.70 -8.32 -2.79
C ARG A 14 -12.58 -6.84 -2.51
N TRP A 15 -13.54 -6.28 -1.78
CA TRP A 15 -13.49 -4.86 -1.36
C TRP A 15 -12.22 -4.51 -0.58
N HIS A 16 -11.66 -5.48 0.15
CA HIS A 16 -10.42 -5.30 0.89
C HIS A 16 -9.20 -5.07 -0.01
N ASP A 17 -9.24 -5.51 -1.28
CA ASP A 17 -8.16 -5.31 -2.25
C ASP A 17 -7.96 -3.82 -2.57
N LEU A 18 -9.02 -3.01 -2.47
CA LEU A 18 -8.89 -1.55 -2.60
C LEU A 18 -8.07 -0.96 -1.46
N ARG A 19 -8.23 -1.46 -0.24
CA ARG A 19 -7.43 -1.01 0.91
C ARG A 19 -5.96 -1.40 0.73
N HIS A 20 -5.69 -2.59 0.21
CA HIS A 20 -4.33 -3.01 -0.16
C HIS A 20 -3.73 -2.14 -1.27
N THR A 21 -4.52 -1.82 -2.29
CA THR A 21 -4.11 -0.96 -3.40
C THR A 21 -3.79 0.46 -2.92
N TRP A 22 -4.68 1.05 -2.13
CA TRP A 22 -4.48 2.37 -1.53
C TRP A 22 -3.22 2.44 -0.66
N ALA A 23 -3.01 1.44 0.20
CA ALA A 23 -1.81 1.37 1.04
C ALA A 23 -0.53 1.25 0.21
N SER A 24 -0.56 0.45 -0.85
CA SER A 24 0.56 0.27 -1.78
C SER A 24 0.96 1.58 -2.44
N TRP A 25 -0.03 2.36 -2.91
CA TRP A 25 0.23 3.68 -3.50
C TRP A 25 0.80 4.68 -2.50
N HIS A 26 0.34 4.69 -1.25
CA HIS A 26 0.92 5.55 -0.23
C HIS A 26 2.41 5.27 -0.02
N VAL A 27 2.81 4.01 0.14
CA VAL A 27 4.22 3.66 0.35
C VAL A 27 5.06 3.97 -0.89
N GLN A 28 4.56 3.68 -2.09
CA GLN A 28 5.25 4.01 -3.35
C GLN A 28 5.43 5.52 -3.52
N ASN A 29 4.48 6.33 -3.06
CA ASN A 29 4.57 7.79 -3.05
C ASN A 29 5.40 8.35 -1.87
N GLY A 30 6.04 7.49 -1.08
CA GLY A 30 6.95 7.88 -0.01
C GLY A 30 6.31 8.16 1.35
N THR A 31 5.02 7.85 1.53
CA THR A 31 4.38 7.94 2.86
C THR A 31 5.09 6.98 3.84
N PRO A 32 5.59 7.48 4.98
CA PRO A 32 6.17 6.63 6.02
C PRO A 32 5.17 5.63 6.59
N LEU A 33 5.64 4.43 6.94
CA LEU A 33 4.78 3.35 7.43
C LEU A 33 3.99 3.71 8.71
N HIS A 34 4.56 4.52 9.60
CA HIS A 34 3.87 4.95 10.82
C HIS A 34 2.71 5.93 10.54
N GLU A 35 2.84 6.78 9.52
CA GLU A 35 1.74 7.63 9.05
C GLU A 35 0.67 6.79 8.36
N LEU A 36 1.10 5.85 7.51
CA LEU A 36 0.19 4.92 6.86
C LEU A 36 -0.64 4.10 7.87
N GLN A 37 -0.03 3.67 8.99
CA GLN A 37 -0.73 2.99 10.06
C GLN A 37 -1.89 3.81 10.62
N GLN A 38 -1.64 5.10 10.88
CA GLN A 38 -2.64 6.03 11.41
C GLN A 38 -3.73 6.32 10.37
N LEU A 39 -3.34 6.64 9.13
CA LEU A 39 -4.27 6.95 8.04
C LEU A 39 -5.23 5.80 7.74
N GLY A 40 -4.73 4.56 7.76
CA GLY A 40 -5.57 3.40 7.50
C GLY A 40 -6.13 2.74 8.75
N GLY A 41 -5.94 3.30 9.95
CA GLY A 41 -6.51 2.79 11.20
C GLY A 41 -6.12 1.36 11.53
N TRP A 42 -4.86 0.98 11.31
CA TRP A 42 -4.37 -0.35 11.70
C TRP A 42 -3.97 -0.39 13.17
N SER A 43 -4.56 -1.33 13.91
CA SER A 43 -4.21 -1.57 15.32
C SER A 43 -2.84 -2.19 15.52
N ASN A 44 -2.35 -2.98 14.54
CA ASN A 44 -1.05 -3.64 14.59
C ASN A 44 -0.14 -3.13 13.46
N TYR A 45 1.07 -2.70 13.81
CA TYR A 45 2.09 -2.24 12.88
C TYR A 45 2.58 -3.35 11.95
N GLU A 46 2.58 -4.61 12.40
CA GLU A 46 2.95 -5.77 11.57
C GLU A 46 2.08 -5.89 10.31
N MET A 47 0.82 -5.46 10.38
CA MET A 47 -0.07 -5.45 9.21
C MET A 47 0.38 -4.44 8.15
N VAL A 48 1.02 -3.36 8.58
CA VAL A 48 1.51 -2.28 7.72
C VAL A 48 2.89 -2.61 7.16
N LEU A 49 3.72 -3.38 7.89
CA LEU A 49 5.01 -3.87 7.41
C LEU A 49 4.92 -4.67 6.11
N ARG A 50 3.75 -5.24 5.79
CA ARG A 50 3.47 -5.91 4.51
C ARG A 50 3.78 -5.03 3.29
N TYR A 51 3.69 -3.71 3.42
CA TYR A 51 3.94 -2.77 2.33
C TYR A 51 5.35 -2.19 2.32
N ALA A 52 6.18 -2.45 3.34
CA ALA A 52 7.50 -1.83 3.51
C ALA A 52 8.39 -1.98 2.27
N HIS A 53 8.34 -3.16 1.63
CA HIS A 53 9.13 -3.49 0.44
C HIS A 53 8.77 -2.64 -0.81
N LEU A 54 7.59 -2.02 -0.83
CA LEU A 54 7.16 -1.15 -1.94
C LEU A 54 7.83 0.22 -1.91
N SER A 55 8.59 0.51 -0.85
CA SER A 55 9.35 1.74 -0.70
C SER A 55 10.66 1.69 -1.51
N SER A 56 10.54 1.68 -2.84
CA SER A 56 11.69 1.69 -3.76
C SER A 56 12.56 2.94 -3.57
N ALA A 57 11.95 4.07 -3.21
CA ALA A 57 12.65 5.32 -2.95
C ALA A 57 13.43 5.34 -1.63
N HIS A 58 12.97 4.63 -0.58
CA HIS A 58 13.62 4.68 0.73
C HIS A 58 14.93 3.91 0.76
N LEU A 59 15.06 2.80 0.01
CA LEU A 59 16.32 2.07 -0.11
C LEU A 59 17.39 2.92 -0.82
N ARG A 60 17.01 3.66 -1.87
CA ARG A 60 17.96 4.54 -2.58
C ARG A 60 18.39 5.73 -1.74
N ALA A 61 17.43 6.41 -1.10
CA ALA A 61 17.73 7.54 -0.21
C ALA A 61 18.47 7.13 1.07
N ALA A 62 18.26 5.91 1.58
CA ALA A 62 19.02 5.38 2.72
C ALA A 62 20.45 4.99 2.31
N ALA A 63 20.64 4.43 1.11
CA ALA A 63 21.96 4.11 0.57
C ALA A 63 22.78 5.38 0.27
N GLU A 64 22.15 6.46 -0.19
CA GLU A 64 22.81 7.76 -0.47
C GLU A 64 23.17 8.56 0.80
N ARG A 65 22.81 8.10 2.01
CA ARG A 65 23.10 8.78 3.29
C ARG A 65 24.38 8.30 3.99
N VAL A 66 25.08 7.32 3.42
CA VAL A 66 26.37 6.79 3.89
C VAL A 66 27.43 7.09 2.85
#